data_AF-A0A8T3ZZI8-F1
#
_entry.id   AF-A0A8T3ZZI8-F1
#
_cell.length_a   1.000
_cell.length_b   1.000
_cell.length_c   1.000
_cell.angle_alpha   90.00
_cell.angle_beta   90.00
_cell.angle_gamma   90.00
#
_symmetry.space_group_name_H-M   'P 1'
#
loop_
_entity.id
_entity.type
_entity.pdbx_description
1 polymer ?
#
loop_
_entity_poly.entity_id
_entity_poly.type
_entity_poly.pdbx_seq_one_letter_code
_entity_poly.pdbx_strand_id
1 'polypeptide(L)'
;PIHAKRSILIAGSTSNFVFFLLFLLISLGVGLIIPQMVERVEIINVSPNSSALGILHVNESILKIDGTPIKNVGDVSSVMSGKGVGEKVVLTTESGDKEIVLKEKGKIGITLAEIPKENASLFFAALKFLLSALTLTWFLSFALSVFNLLPLFITDGQRIVYDELSYRLGKRRKRLAMKISIALGIITILLLIANLLPWFGI
;
A
#
# COMPACT_ATOMS: atom_id res chain seq x y z
N PRO A 1 24.72 32.87 -4.62
CA PRO A 1 25.52 31.67 -4.26
C PRO A 1 24.91 30.38 -4.83
N ILE A 2 25.72 29.53 -5.50
CA ILE A 2 25.25 28.31 -6.18
C ILE A 2 24.59 27.30 -5.23
N HIS A 3 25.03 27.27 -3.96
CA HIS A 3 24.45 26.45 -2.90
C HIS A 3 23.01 26.84 -2.58
N ALA A 4 22.68 28.14 -2.53
CA ALA A 4 21.30 28.60 -2.28
C ALA A 4 20.35 28.17 -3.41
N LYS A 5 20.80 28.23 -4.67
CA LYS A 5 20.01 27.74 -5.82
C LYS A 5 19.76 26.23 -5.76
N ARG A 6 20.78 25.46 -5.35
CA ARG A 6 20.69 23.99 -5.16
C ARG A 6 19.75 23.62 -4.02
N SER A 7 19.82 24.31 -2.89
CA SER A 7 18.92 24.07 -1.76
C SER A 7 17.46 24.34 -2.12
N ILE A 8 17.18 25.39 -2.91
CA ILE A 8 15.83 25.69 -3.38
C ILE A 8 15.30 24.59 -4.33
N LEU A 9 16.13 24.11 -5.27
CA LEU A 9 15.75 23.05 -6.22
C LEU A 9 15.47 21.70 -5.53
N ILE A 10 16.16 21.41 -4.43
CA ILE A 10 16.01 20.13 -3.71
C ILE A 10 14.91 20.21 -2.64
N ALA A 11 14.58 21.42 -2.16
CA ALA A 11 13.60 21.63 -1.09
C ALA A 11 12.23 20.98 -1.35
N GLY A 12 11.75 21.00 -2.60
CA GLY A 12 10.48 20.37 -2.97
C GLY A 12 10.47 18.86 -2.73
N SER A 13 11.46 18.14 -3.27
CA SER A 13 11.54 16.69 -3.08
C SER A 13 11.91 16.31 -1.64
N THR A 14 12.79 17.06 -0.98
CA THR A 14 13.15 16.81 0.43
C THR A 14 11.96 17.01 1.36
N SER A 15 11.14 18.03 1.15
CA SER A 15 9.90 18.24 1.93
C SER A 15 8.94 17.06 1.78
N ASN A 16 8.70 16.61 0.55
CA ASN A 16 7.88 15.44 0.28
C ASN A 16 8.46 14.16 0.92
N PHE A 17 9.77 13.98 0.90
CA PHE A 17 10.41 12.83 1.55
C PHE A 17 10.26 12.87 3.09
N VAL A 18 10.39 14.04 3.70
CA VAL A 18 10.17 14.22 5.14
C VAL A 18 8.71 13.94 5.51
N PHE A 19 7.75 14.44 4.74
CA PHE A 19 6.34 14.13 4.95
C PHE A 19 6.03 12.66 4.76
N PHE A 20 6.63 12.01 3.76
CA PHE A 20 6.55 10.56 3.59
C PHE A 20 6.97 9.84 4.88
N LEU A 21 8.18 10.11 5.39
CA LEU A 21 8.67 9.44 6.61
C LEU A 21 7.78 9.72 7.82
N LEU A 22 7.38 10.98 8.00
CA LEU A 22 6.53 11.39 9.12
C LEU A 22 5.19 10.65 9.10
N PHE A 23 4.46 10.72 7.98
CA PHE A 23 3.14 10.11 7.87
C PHE A 23 3.20 8.59 7.82
N LEU A 24 4.28 7.99 7.29
CA LEU A 24 4.52 6.56 7.37
C LEU A 24 4.65 6.11 8.83
N LEU A 25 5.48 6.78 9.64
CA LEU A 25 5.68 6.42 11.05
C LEU A 25 4.39 6.56 11.87
N ILE A 26 3.62 7.63 11.63
CA ILE A 26 2.31 7.80 12.27
C ILE A 26 1.33 6.71 11.81
N SER A 27 1.29 6.40 10.51
CA SER A 27 0.45 5.35 9.93
C SER A 27 0.75 3.98 10.55
N LEU A 28 2.03 3.63 10.71
CA LEU A 28 2.45 2.39 11.39
C LEU A 28 1.99 2.38 12.86
N GLY A 29 2.17 3.48 13.60
CA GLY A 29 1.71 3.60 14.98
C GLY A 29 0.20 3.41 15.13
N VAL A 30 -0.60 4.07 14.29
CA VAL A 30 -2.06 3.91 14.26
C VAL A 30 -2.46 2.47 13.88
N GLY A 31 -1.77 1.87 12.91
CA GLY A 31 -2.01 0.50 12.45
C GLY A 31 -1.82 -0.55 13.56
N LEU A 32 -0.93 -0.32 14.52
CA LEU A 32 -0.73 -1.20 15.67
C LEU A 32 -1.87 -1.12 16.71
N ILE A 33 -2.60 0.01 16.76
CA ILE A 33 -3.67 0.24 17.75
C ILE A 33 -4.98 -0.40 17.30
N ILE A 34 -5.33 -0.27 16.01
CA ILE A 34 -6.65 -0.68 15.48
C ILE A 34 -7.01 -2.14 15.80
N PRO A 35 -6.13 -3.16 15.63
CA PRO A 35 -6.48 -4.55 15.95
C PRO A 35 -6.82 -4.79 17.43
N GLN A 36 -6.29 -3.99 18.35
CA GLN A 36 -6.58 -4.12 19.80
C GLN A 36 -7.99 -3.63 20.17
N MET A 37 -8.64 -2.91 19.26
CA MET A 37 -9.96 -2.35 19.42
C MET A 37 -11.07 -3.23 18.85
N VAL A 38 -10.70 -4.22 18.05
CA VAL A 38 -11.64 -5.20 17.49
C VAL A 38 -12.11 -6.12 18.62
N GLU A 39 -13.42 -6.28 18.72
CA GLU A 39 -14.05 -7.23 19.64
C GLU A 39 -14.28 -8.58 18.96
N ARG A 40 -14.80 -8.53 17.73
CA ARG A 40 -15.10 -9.74 16.93
C ARG A 40 -15.02 -9.45 15.43
N VAL A 41 -14.87 -10.52 14.66
CA VAL A 41 -14.90 -10.50 13.19
C VAL A 41 -16.18 -11.17 12.73
N GLU A 42 -17.02 -10.43 12.02
CA GLU A 42 -18.38 -10.82 11.68
C GLU A 42 -18.55 -10.98 10.17
N ILE A 43 -19.33 -11.97 9.75
CA ILE A 43 -19.66 -12.21 8.34
C ILE A 43 -20.75 -11.22 7.91
N ILE A 44 -20.42 -10.29 7.02
CA ILE A 44 -21.40 -9.31 6.50
C ILE A 44 -21.97 -9.69 5.14
N ASN A 45 -21.32 -10.61 4.42
CA ASN A 45 -21.83 -11.11 3.15
C ASN A 45 -21.30 -12.52 2.86
N VAL A 46 -22.12 -13.34 2.21
CA VAL A 46 -21.72 -14.64 1.66
C VAL A 46 -21.98 -14.61 0.16
N SER A 47 -20.93 -14.87 -0.64
CA SER A 47 -21.03 -14.83 -2.09
C SER A 47 -21.90 -15.97 -2.60
N PRO A 48 -22.86 -15.72 -3.52
CA PRO A 48 -23.76 -16.73 -4.06
C PRO A 48 -23.07 -17.91 -4.76
N ASN A 49 -21.87 -17.72 -5.31
CA ASN A 49 -21.14 -18.79 -6.02
C ASN A 49 -20.10 -19.50 -5.15
N SER A 50 -20.03 -19.15 -3.86
CA SER A 50 -19.03 -19.68 -2.95
C SER A 50 -19.33 -21.11 -2.47
N SER A 51 -18.38 -21.72 -1.78
CA SER A 51 -18.63 -22.94 -0.99
C SER A 51 -19.24 -22.64 0.37
N ALA A 52 -19.22 -21.38 0.80
CA ALA A 52 -19.78 -20.94 2.07
C ALA A 52 -21.30 -20.77 2.02
N LEU A 53 -21.91 -20.66 0.84
CA LEU A 53 -23.34 -20.46 0.69
C LEU A 53 -24.13 -21.62 1.32
N GLY A 54 -25.05 -21.29 2.22
CA GLY A 54 -25.88 -22.25 2.95
C GLY A 54 -25.18 -22.93 4.12
N ILE A 55 -23.87 -22.72 4.29
CA ILE A 55 -23.09 -23.22 5.42
C ILE A 55 -22.86 -22.08 6.42
N LEU A 56 -22.36 -20.94 5.94
CA LEU A 56 -22.15 -19.73 6.73
C LEU A 56 -23.32 -18.76 6.56
N HIS A 57 -23.62 -18.03 7.63
CA HIS A 57 -24.68 -17.04 7.64
C HIS A 57 -24.15 -15.65 7.98
N VAL A 58 -24.86 -14.64 7.48
CA VAL A 58 -24.58 -13.23 7.80
C VAL A 58 -24.86 -12.99 9.28
N ASN A 59 -24.06 -12.12 9.90
CA ASN A 59 -24.00 -11.80 11.32
C ASN A 59 -23.39 -12.89 12.23
N GLU A 60 -22.88 -13.98 11.67
CA GLU A 60 -22.10 -14.93 12.46
C GLU A 60 -20.68 -14.42 12.71
N SER A 61 -20.22 -14.53 13.96
CA SER A 61 -18.84 -14.22 14.34
C SER A 61 -17.93 -15.42 14.10
N ILE A 62 -16.75 -15.16 13.51
CA ILE A 62 -15.70 -16.17 13.34
C ILE A 62 -14.76 -16.11 14.54
N LEU A 63 -14.64 -17.23 15.25
CA LEU A 63 -13.79 -17.35 16.43
C LEU A 63 -12.42 -17.96 16.08
N LYS A 64 -12.42 -19.01 15.23
CA LYS A 64 -11.21 -19.72 14.81
C LYS A 64 -11.31 -20.20 13.37
N ILE A 65 -10.15 -20.36 12.74
CA ILE A 65 -9.99 -21.04 11.46
C ILE A 65 -8.88 -22.09 11.63
N ASP A 66 -9.19 -23.36 11.38
CA ASP A 66 -8.31 -24.51 11.59
C ASP A 66 -7.62 -24.50 12.97
N GLY A 67 -8.40 -24.19 14.00
CA GLY A 67 -7.91 -24.08 15.38
C GLY A 67 -7.14 -22.79 15.70
N THR A 68 -6.78 -21.98 14.70
CA THR A 68 -6.09 -20.69 14.90
C THR A 68 -7.11 -19.61 15.29
N PRO A 69 -6.96 -18.94 16.44
CA PRO A 69 -7.85 -17.86 16.85
C PRO A 69 -7.82 -16.67 15.89
N ILE A 70 -8.98 -16.14 15.55
CA ILE A 70 -9.14 -14.97 14.70
C ILE A 70 -9.54 -13.78 15.56
N LYS A 71 -8.72 -12.73 15.57
CA LYS A 71 -8.98 -11.48 16.30
C LYS A 71 -9.29 -10.32 15.37
N ASN A 72 -8.78 -10.37 14.14
CA ASN A 72 -8.96 -9.33 13.13
C ASN A 72 -9.00 -9.97 11.72
N VAL A 73 -9.36 -9.18 10.71
CA VAL A 73 -9.48 -9.69 9.32
C VAL A 73 -8.10 -10.07 8.74
N GLY A 74 -7.02 -9.45 9.22
CA GLY A 74 -5.66 -9.81 8.85
C GLY A 74 -5.25 -11.23 9.27
N ASP A 75 -5.74 -11.70 10.41
CA ASP A 75 -5.51 -13.09 10.87
C ASP A 75 -6.13 -14.09 9.89
N VAL A 76 -7.33 -13.80 9.39
CA VAL A 76 -7.99 -14.63 8.35
C VAL A 76 -7.14 -14.68 7.10
N SER A 77 -6.67 -13.54 6.59
CA SER A 77 -5.80 -13.51 5.41
C SER A 77 -4.50 -14.28 5.64
N SER A 78 -3.98 -14.28 6.87
CA SER A 78 -2.74 -14.97 7.22
C SER A 78 -2.92 -16.49 7.25
N VAL A 79 -3.99 -16.98 7.88
CA VAL A 79 -4.32 -18.42 7.95
C VAL A 79 -4.72 -18.97 6.58
N MET A 80 -5.40 -18.16 5.77
CA MET A 80 -5.79 -18.55 4.42
C MET A 80 -4.65 -18.46 3.40
N SER A 81 -3.54 -17.80 3.75
CA SER A 81 -2.38 -17.66 2.87
C SER A 81 -1.76 -19.04 2.59
N GLY A 82 -1.67 -19.39 1.32
CA GLY A 82 -1.10 -20.68 0.89
C GLY A 82 -2.11 -21.82 0.75
N LYS A 83 -3.35 -21.67 1.23
CA LYS A 83 -4.38 -22.71 1.08
C LYS A 83 -4.80 -22.93 -0.36
N GLY A 84 -4.83 -24.19 -0.76
CA GLY A 84 -5.08 -24.63 -2.14
C GLY A 84 -6.56 -24.79 -2.48
N VAL A 85 -6.86 -24.91 -3.77
CA VAL A 85 -8.19 -25.35 -4.23
C VAL A 85 -8.41 -26.80 -3.81
N GLY A 86 -9.61 -27.13 -3.34
CA GLY A 86 -9.98 -28.46 -2.85
C GLY A 86 -9.56 -28.74 -1.41
N GLU A 87 -8.77 -27.87 -0.79
CA GLU A 87 -8.42 -27.97 0.62
C GLU A 87 -9.65 -27.69 1.50
N LYS A 88 -9.71 -28.40 2.62
CA LYS A 88 -10.77 -28.23 3.61
C LYS A 88 -10.33 -27.26 4.69
N VAL A 89 -11.25 -26.39 5.10
CA VAL A 89 -11.03 -25.40 6.15
C VAL A 89 -12.17 -25.50 7.15
N VAL A 90 -11.83 -25.59 8.43
CA VAL A 90 -12.80 -25.63 9.52
C VAL A 90 -12.89 -24.25 10.14
N LEU A 91 -14.06 -23.62 10.03
CA LEU A 91 -14.37 -22.38 10.71
C LEU A 91 -15.16 -22.69 11.98
N THR A 92 -14.64 -22.28 13.12
CA THR A 92 -15.40 -22.27 14.37
C THR A 92 -16.11 -20.93 14.49
N THR A 93 -17.45 -20.94 14.41
CA THR A 93 -18.29 -19.76 14.65
C THR A 93 -19.05 -19.89 15.97
N GLU A 94 -19.79 -18.85 16.36
CA GLU A 94 -20.69 -18.90 17.51
C GLU A 94 -21.80 -19.97 17.36
N SER A 95 -22.15 -20.32 16.12
CA SER A 95 -23.15 -21.35 15.79
C SER A 95 -22.57 -22.78 15.74
N GLY A 96 -21.24 -22.93 15.94
CA GLY A 96 -20.53 -24.22 15.90
C GLY A 96 -19.48 -24.32 14.80
N ASP A 97 -18.89 -25.50 14.67
CA ASP A 97 -17.85 -25.79 13.68
C ASP A 97 -18.44 -26.08 12.29
N LYS A 98 -17.86 -25.46 11.27
CA LYS A 98 -18.33 -25.49 9.88
C LYS A 98 -17.17 -25.80 8.94
N GLU A 99 -17.27 -26.91 8.22
CA GLU A 99 -16.26 -27.36 7.27
C GLU A 99 -16.57 -26.83 5.86
N ILE A 100 -15.59 -26.21 5.20
CA ILE A 100 -15.72 -25.62 3.88
C ILE A 100 -14.59 -26.11 2.97
N VAL A 101 -14.95 -26.56 1.77
CA VAL A 101 -13.99 -26.93 0.73
C VAL A 101 -13.74 -25.73 -0.18
N LEU A 102 -12.49 -25.32 -0.33
CA LEU A 102 -12.14 -24.13 -1.11
C LEU A 102 -12.31 -24.37 -2.61
N LYS A 103 -13.13 -23.56 -3.27
CA LYS A 103 -13.26 -23.53 -4.75
C LYS A 103 -12.19 -22.67 -5.41
N GLU A 104 -11.66 -21.69 -4.67
CA GLU A 104 -10.64 -20.76 -5.13
C GLU A 104 -9.51 -20.69 -4.11
N LYS A 105 -8.28 -20.51 -4.60
CA LYS A 105 -7.08 -20.44 -3.76
C LYS A 105 -7.22 -19.36 -2.68
N GLY A 106 -7.10 -19.74 -1.42
CA GLY A 106 -7.17 -18.84 -0.26
C GLY A 106 -8.50 -18.11 -0.08
N LYS A 107 -9.59 -18.50 -0.75
CA LYS A 107 -10.87 -17.77 -0.71
C LYS A 107 -12.03 -18.68 -0.31
N ILE A 108 -12.70 -18.28 0.77
CA ILE A 108 -13.91 -18.93 1.28
C ILE A 108 -15.16 -18.38 0.57
N GLY A 109 -15.09 -17.14 0.06
CA GLY A 109 -16.22 -16.46 -0.59
C GLY A 109 -17.16 -15.76 0.39
N ILE A 110 -16.61 -15.20 1.46
CA ILE A 110 -17.31 -14.37 2.45
C ILE A 110 -16.65 -13.00 2.55
N THR A 111 -17.43 -12.00 2.93
CA THR A 111 -16.93 -10.67 3.30
C THR A 111 -17.05 -10.49 4.80
N LEU A 112 -15.98 -10.00 5.40
CA LEU A 112 -15.85 -9.84 6.85
C LEU A 112 -15.84 -8.36 7.22
N ALA A 113 -16.41 -8.06 8.38
CA ALA A 113 -16.27 -6.77 9.05
C ALA A 113 -15.65 -6.97 10.44
N GLU A 114 -14.82 -6.02 10.85
CA GLU A 114 -14.32 -5.94 12.21
C GLU A 114 -15.28 -5.10 13.02
N ILE A 115 -15.87 -5.70 14.04
CA ILE A 115 -16.76 -5.00 14.95
C ILE A 115 -15.93 -4.51 16.15
N PRO A 116 -15.87 -3.20 16.41
CA PRO A 116 -15.14 -2.67 17.55
C PRO A 116 -15.89 -2.91 18.86
N LYS A 117 -15.18 -2.79 19.98
CA LYS A 117 -15.75 -2.80 21.33
C LYS A 117 -16.87 -1.75 21.47
N GLU A 118 -17.95 -2.09 22.18
CA GLU A 118 -19.21 -1.31 22.28
C GLU A 118 -19.02 0.21 22.48
N ASN A 119 -18.06 0.62 23.33
CA ASN A 119 -17.80 2.03 23.64
C ASN A 119 -16.73 2.71 22.76
N ALA A 120 -16.27 2.03 21.71
CA ALA A 120 -15.13 2.47 20.91
C ALA A 120 -15.46 2.69 19.43
N SER A 121 -16.71 2.52 19.01
CA SER A 121 -17.13 2.53 17.60
C SER A 121 -16.73 3.81 16.85
N LEU A 122 -17.05 4.98 17.41
CA LEU A 122 -16.69 6.28 16.81
C LEU A 122 -15.17 6.48 16.71
N PHE A 123 -14.45 6.19 17.79
CA PHE A 123 -12.99 6.35 17.83
C PHE A 123 -12.30 5.37 16.87
N PHE A 124 -12.77 4.12 16.79
CA PHE A 124 -12.31 3.11 15.84
C PHE A 124 -12.53 3.56 14.39
N ALA A 125 -13.72 4.06 14.06
CA ALA A 125 -14.02 4.61 12.73
C ALA A 125 -13.11 5.80 12.39
N ALA A 126 -12.92 6.72 13.35
CA ALA A 126 -12.01 7.85 13.19
C ALA A 126 -10.55 7.41 12.96
N LEU A 127 -10.07 6.40 13.70
CA LEU A 127 -8.73 5.84 13.49
C LEU A 127 -8.59 5.14 12.13
N LYS A 128 -9.59 4.39 11.68
CA LYS A 128 -9.58 3.77 10.34
C LYS A 128 -9.57 4.80 9.22
N PHE A 129 -10.36 5.87 9.38
CA PHE A 129 -10.35 6.99 8.45
C PHE A 129 -9.00 7.70 8.45
N LEU A 130 -8.47 8.02 9.63
CA LEU A 130 -7.15 8.63 9.79
C LEU A 130 -6.06 7.76 9.17
N LEU A 131 -6.08 6.45 9.41
CA LEU A 131 -5.12 5.52 8.82
C LEU A 131 -5.21 5.53 7.29
N SER A 132 -6.42 5.54 6.73
CA SER A 132 -6.64 5.63 5.27
C SER A 132 -6.08 6.93 4.71
N ALA A 133 -6.35 8.07 5.35
CA ALA A 133 -5.84 9.37 4.94
C ALA A 133 -4.31 9.46 5.05
N LEU A 134 -3.73 8.98 6.15
CA LEU A 134 -2.28 8.90 6.34
C LEU A 134 -1.63 7.99 5.29
N THR A 135 -2.27 6.86 4.98
CA THR A 135 -1.76 5.91 3.98
C THR A 135 -1.69 6.53 2.60
N LEU A 136 -2.77 7.20 2.18
CA LEU A 136 -2.79 7.94 0.93
C LEU A 136 -1.74 9.06 0.93
N THR A 137 -1.63 9.80 2.04
CA THR A 137 -0.72 10.95 2.15
C THR A 137 0.74 10.51 2.06
N TRP A 138 1.19 9.52 2.85
CA TRP A 138 2.58 9.08 2.79
C TRP A 138 2.91 8.48 1.42
N PHE A 139 1.98 7.76 0.82
CA PHE A 139 2.16 7.18 -0.52
C PHE A 139 2.33 8.26 -1.59
N LEU A 140 1.46 9.29 -1.59
CA LEU A 140 1.57 10.42 -2.51
C LEU A 140 2.84 11.22 -2.29
N SER A 141 3.20 11.50 -1.03
CA SER A 141 4.46 12.20 -0.69
C SER A 141 5.69 11.40 -1.15
N PHE A 142 5.68 10.08 -1.00
CA PHE A 142 6.74 9.21 -1.50
C PHE A 142 6.83 9.26 -3.03
N ALA A 143 5.69 9.07 -3.71
CA ALA A 143 5.62 9.12 -5.16
C ALA A 143 6.15 10.46 -5.69
N LEU A 144 5.65 11.59 -5.16
CA LEU A 144 6.11 12.92 -5.55
C LEU A 144 7.59 13.15 -5.27
N SER A 145 8.12 12.65 -4.14
CA SER A 145 9.54 12.74 -3.84
C SER A 145 10.39 12.02 -4.90
N VAL A 146 10.02 10.78 -5.24
CA VAL A 146 10.70 9.97 -6.24
C VAL A 146 10.58 10.59 -7.63
N PHE A 147 9.36 10.93 -8.07
CA PHE A 147 9.11 11.53 -9.38
C PHE A 147 9.88 12.83 -9.56
N ASN A 148 9.90 13.72 -8.57
CA ASN A 148 10.63 14.98 -8.67
C ASN A 148 12.16 14.80 -8.76
N LEU A 149 12.70 13.67 -8.28
CA LEU A 149 14.12 13.34 -8.37
C LEU A 149 14.50 12.65 -9.68
N LEU A 150 13.55 12.10 -10.44
CA LEU A 150 13.86 11.50 -11.73
C LEU A 150 14.48 12.53 -12.66
N PRO A 151 15.48 12.19 -13.49
CA PRO A 151 16.14 13.13 -14.39
C PRO A 151 15.30 13.43 -15.65
N LEU A 152 13.99 13.69 -15.50
CA LEU A 152 13.06 13.92 -16.61
C LEU A 152 12.98 15.41 -16.96
N PHE A 153 12.69 15.72 -18.23
CA PHE A 153 12.61 17.11 -18.70
C PHE A 153 11.52 17.96 -18.04
N ILE A 154 10.51 17.31 -17.47
CA ILE A 154 9.42 17.97 -16.73
C ILE A 154 9.69 18.11 -15.23
N THR A 155 10.71 17.46 -14.68
CA THR A 155 10.97 17.39 -13.23
C THR A 155 12.18 18.22 -12.82
N ASP A 156 12.29 18.51 -11.53
CA ASP A 156 13.45 19.21 -10.97
C ASP A 156 14.74 18.37 -11.01
N GLY A 157 14.63 17.05 -11.09
CA GLY A 157 15.77 16.13 -11.24
C GLY A 157 16.64 16.42 -12.46
N GLN A 158 16.07 16.77 -13.63
CA GLN A 158 16.89 17.16 -14.79
C GLN A 158 17.70 18.43 -14.51
N ARG A 159 17.10 19.40 -13.80
CA ARG A 159 17.77 20.66 -13.44
C ARG A 159 18.91 20.40 -12.47
N ILE A 160 18.72 19.50 -11.50
CA ILE A 160 19.78 19.08 -10.55
C ILE A 160 20.94 18.45 -11.32
N VAL A 161 20.67 17.49 -12.20
CA VAL A 161 21.70 16.83 -13.03
C VAL A 161 22.43 17.86 -13.90
N TYR A 162 21.69 18.75 -14.56
CA TYR A 162 22.27 19.79 -15.41
C TYR A 162 23.17 20.76 -14.63
N ASP A 163 22.71 21.27 -13.48
CA ASP A 163 23.46 22.22 -12.67
C ASP A 163 24.71 21.57 -12.05
N GLU A 164 24.65 20.28 -11.70
CA GLU A 164 25.80 19.52 -11.18
C GLU A 164 26.82 19.21 -12.30
N LEU A 165 26.38 18.74 -13.47
CA LEU A 165 27.28 18.55 -14.61
C LEU A 165 27.91 19.86 -15.07
N SER A 166 27.13 20.94 -15.12
CA SER A 166 27.62 22.27 -15.52
C SER A 166 28.66 22.82 -14.56
N TYR A 167 28.55 22.48 -13.27
CA TYR A 167 29.54 22.81 -12.26
C TYR A 167 30.83 22.00 -12.45
N ARG A 168 30.73 20.67 -12.59
CA ARG A 168 31.89 19.77 -12.73
C ARG A 168 32.65 19.92 -14.05
N LEU A 169 31.94 20.12 -15.16
CA LEU A 169 32.53 20.22 -16.51
C LEU A 169 33.07 21.62 -16.83
N GLY A 170 32.78 22.61 -16.00
CA GLY A 170 33.19 24.00 -16.18
C GLY A 170 32.37 24.78 -17.22
N LYS A 171 32.43 26.12 -17.14
CA LYS A 171 31.56 27.05 -17.91
C LYS A 171 31.63 26.85 -19.44
N ARG A 172 32.76 26.38 -19.99
CA ARG A 172 32.94 26.15 -21.43
C ARG A 172 32.14 24.97 -21.98
N ARG A 173 31.71 24.04 -21.12
CA ARG A 173 31.04 22.78 -21.52
C ARG A 173 29.55 22.72 -21.12
N LYS A 174 28.90 23.85 -20.85
CA LYS A 174 27.46 23.89 -20.50
C LYS A 174 26.54 23.25 -21.55
N ARG A 175 26.85 23.43 -22.84
CA ARG A 175 26.09 22.79 -23.94
C ARG A 175 26.17 21.26 -23.87
N LEU A 176 27.34 20.72 -23.49
CA LEU A 176 27.51 19.29 -23.28
C LEU A 176 26.73 18.81 -22.05
N ALA A 177 26.77 19.56 -20.94
CA ALA A 177 25.98 19.27 -19.75
C ALA A 177 24.47 19.20 -20.03
N MET A 178 23.95 20.13 -20.83
CA MET A 178 22.54 20.12 -21.25
C MET A 178 22.19 18.87 -22.08
N LYS A 179 23.03 18.54 -23.08
CA LYS A 179 22.83 17.35 -23.91
C LYS A 179 22.81 16.06 -23.09
N ILE A 180 23.75 15.92 -22.16
CA ILE A 180 23.81 14.74 -21.27
C ILE A 180 22.57 14.69 -20.37
N SER A 181 22.14 15.81 -19.80
CA SER A 181 20.96 15.85 -18.93
C SER A 181 19.67 15.44 -19.68
N ILE A 182 19.46 15.97 -20.89
CA ILE A 182 18.33 15.56 -21.74
C ILE A 182 18.44 14.08 -22.14
N ALA A 183 19.64 13.61 -22.52
CA ALA A 183 19.85 12.22 -22.89
C ALA A 183 19.51 11.27 -21.73
N LEU A 184 19.92 11.60 -20.50
CA LEU A 184 19.55 10.86 -19.30
C LEU A 184 18.03 10.84 -19.08
N GLY A 185 17.35 11.95 -19.33
CA GLY A 185 15.88 12.01 -19.27
C GLY A 185 15.21 11.12 -20.31
N ILE A 186 15.65 11.16 -21.56
CA ILE A 186 15.13 10.29 -22.63
C ILE A 186 15.37 8.82 -22.28
N ILE A 187 16.58 8.46 -21.84
CA ILE A 187 16.91 7.10 -21.42
C ILE A 187 16.00 6.65 -20.27
N THR A 188 15.76 7.52 -19.28
CA THR A 188 14.86 7.21 -18.16
C THR A 188 13.43 6.94 -18.64
N ILE A 189 12.91 7.74 -19.59
CA ILE A 189 11.58 7.51 -20.18
C ILE A 189 11.54 6.18 -20.94
N LEU A 190 12.56 5.90 -21.77
CA LEU A 190 12.63 4.64 -22.51
C LEU A 190 12.68 3.43 -21.57
N LEU A 191 13.40 3.51 -20.47
CA LEU A 191 13.44 2.45 -19.45
C LEU A 191 12.08 2.26 -18.77
N LEU A 192 11.38 3.34 -18.43
CA LEU A 192 10.04 3.27 -17.85
C LEU A 192 9.05 2.64 -18.84
N ILE A 193 9.07 3.05 -20.12
CA ILE A 193 8.22 2.46 -21.15
C ILE A 193 8.55 0.98 -21.33
N ALA A 194 9.83 0.63 -21.46
CA ALA A 194 10.26 -0.77 -21.62
C ALA A 194 9.85 -1.64 -20.43
N ASN A 195 9.85 -1.09 -19.21
CA ASN A 195 9.37 -1.80 -18.02
C ASN A 195 7.84 -1.96 -17.99
N LEU A 196 7.11 -1.06 -18.65
CA LEU A 196 5.65 -1.11 -18.76
C LEU A 196 5.16 -2.04 -19.90
N LEU A 197 5.94 -2.27 -20.96
CA LEU A 197 5.52 -3.08 -22.11
C LEU A 197 5.02 -4.49 -21.75
N PRO A 198 5.70 -5.26 -20.85
CA PRO A 198 5.22 -6.60 -20.47
C PRO A 198 3.82 -6.61 -19.85
N TRP A 199 3.39 -5.50 -19.24
CA TRP A 199 2.03 -5.38 -18.67
C TRP A 199 0.94 -5.25 -19.73
N PHE A 200 1.31 -4.91 -20.97
CA PHE A 200 0.40 -4.83 -22.11
C PHE A 200 0.49 -6.05 -23.03
N GLY A 201 1.26 -7.08 -22.65
CA GLY A 201 1.46 -8.28 -23.47
C GLY A 201 2.26 -8.04 -24.75
N ILE A 202 3.08 -6.97 -24.77
CA ILE A 202 4.00 -6.61 -25.85
C ILE A 202 5.43 -6.99 -25.44
#